data_AF-A0A7J6VY79-F1
#
_entry.id   AF-A0A7J6VY79-F1
#
_cell.length_a   1.000
_cell.length_b   1.000
_cell.length_c   1.000
_cell.angle_alpha   90.00
_cell.angle_beta   90.00
_cell.angle_gamma   90.00
#
_symmetry.space_group_name_H-M   'P 1'
#
loop_
_entity.id
_entity.type
_entity.pdbx_description
1 polymer ?
#
loop_
_entity_poly.entity_id
_entity_poly.type
_entity_poly.pdbx_seq_one_letter_code
_entity_poly.pdbx_strand_id
1 'polypeptide(L)'
;MAKTRQGKKDLDSYTIKGTNKVVKAGDCVLMRPLDSDKLPYVAKVEKIELDLRNHVKVRVRWYYRPEESIGGRRQFHGAKELFLSDHYDLQSAHTIEGKCTVHTFKNYTKLDNVGPEDYFCRFEYKASTGAFTPDRVAVYCKCEMPYNPDDLMIQCEACKDCVESFFISYIFLEVIT
;
A
#
# COMPACT_ATOMS: atom_id res chain seq x y z
N MET A 1 -37.46 -2.52 32.17
CA MET A 1 -36.38 -1.55 31.89
C MET A 1 -35.75 -1.91 30.56
N ALA A 2 -35.97 -1.12 29.51
CA ALA A 2 -35.35 -1.32 28.21
C ALA A 2 -33.87 -0.90 28.32
N LYS A 3 -32.93 -1.82 28.11
CA LYS A 3 -31.51 -1.50 27.99
C LYS A 3 -31.32 -0.78 26.65
N THR A 4 -31.16 0.54 26.68
CA THR A 4 -30.79 1.33 25.51
C THR A 4 -29.46 0.80 24.99
N ARG A 5 -29.46 0.16 23.81
CA ARG A 5 -28.23 -0.19 23.10
C ARG A 5 -27.54 1.13 22.72
N GLN A 6 -26.56 1.57 23.50
CA GLN A 6 -25.67 2.65 23.06
C GLN A 6 -25.00 2.18 21.77
N GLY A 7 -25.40 2.78 20.64
CA GLY A 7 -24.84 2.46 19.34
C GLY A 7 -23.37 2.84 19.28
N LYS A 8 -22.59 2.08 18.51
CA LYS A 8 -21.24 2.49 18.11
C LYS A 8 -21.31 3.91 17.53
N LYS A 9 -20.45 4.81 18.00
CA LYS A 9 -20.40 6.21 17.56
C LYS A 9 -19.20 6.42 16.65
N ASP A 10 -19.45 7.00 15.48
CA ASP A 10 -18.40 7.33 14.52
C ASP A 10 -17.62 8.57 14.96
N LEU A 11 -16.32 8.57 14.69
CA LEU A 11 -15.42 9.69 14.95
C LEU A 11 -14.82 10.20 13.64
N ASP A 12 -14.70 11.51 13.51
CA ASP A 12 -14.11 12.12 12.30
C ASP A 12 -12.59 12.02 12.27
N SER A 13 -11.95 11.93 13.44
CA SER A 13 -10.49 11.91 13.55
C SER A 13 -9.99 11.29 14.86
N TYR A 14 -8.71 10.92 14.87
CA TYR A 14 -7.96 10.43 16.02
C TYR A 14 -6.56 11.03 16.05
N THR A 15 -6.15 11.59 17.19
CA THR A 15 -4.77 12.05 17.40
C THR A 15 -3.92 10.92 17.96
N ILE A 16 -2.83 10.58 17.27
CA ILE A 16 -1.92 9.52 17.69
C ILE A 16 -1.29 9.92 19.03
N LYS A 17 -1.45 9.05 20.05
CA LYS A 17 -0.96 9.31 21.41
C LYS A 17 0.54 9.65 21.41
N GLY A 18 0.90 10.69 22.16
CA GLY A 18 2.28 11.15 22.26
C GLY A 18 2.77 11.98 21.06
N THR A 19 1.90 12.30 20.11
CA THR A 19 2.24 13.12 18.95
C THR A 19 1.14 14.13 18.64
N ASN A 20 1.42 15.04 17.69
CA ASN A 20 0.47 16.02 17.20
C ASN A 20 -0.18 15.58 15.87
N LYS A 21 0.04 14.33 15.45
CA LYS A 21 -0.41 13.80 14.16
C LYS A 21 -1.87 13.35 14.27
N VAL A 22 -2.73 13.95 13.44
CA VAL A 22 -4.17 13.64 13.35
C VAL A 22 -4.42 12.71 12.18
N VAL A 23 -5.09 11.60 12.45
CA VAL A 23 -5.53 10.57 11.50
C VAL A 23 -7.02 10.70 11.24
N LYS A 24 -7.44 10.58 9.98
CA LYS A 24 -8.83 10.60 9.50
C LYS A 24 -9.09 9.41 8.58
N ALA A 25 -10.37 9.14 8.29
CA ALA A 25 -10.72 8.20 7.22
C ALA A 25 -10.09 8.65 5.88
N GLY A 26 -9.55 7.70 5.13
CA GLY A 26 -8.78 7.90 3.91
C GLY A 26 -7.27 7.98 4.11
N ASP A 27 -6.78 8.30 5.32
CA ASP A 27 -5.35 8.36 5.60
C ASP A 27 -4.71 6.97 5.57
N CYS A 28 -3.42 6.91 5.19
CA CYS A 28 -2.59 5.73 5.36
C CYS A 28 -1.76 5.84 6.64
N VAL A 29 -1.64 4.72 7.35
CA VAL A 29 -0.99 4.65 8.66
C VAL A 29 -0.02 3.49 8.75
N LEU A 30 1.02 3.69 9.56
CA LEU A 30 1.87 2.61 10.05
C LEU A 30 1.28 2.04 11.32
N MET A 31 1.15 0.72 11.38
CA MET A 31 0.60 0.01 12.52
C MET A 31 1.64 -0.96 13.08
N ARG A 32 1.72 -0.99 14.42
CA ARG A 32 2.63 -1.87 15.14
C ARG A 32 2.37 -3.34 14.76
N PRO A 33 3.42 -4.10 14.41
CA PRO A 33 3.27 -5.52 14.15
C PRO A 33 3.06 -6.31 15.45
N LEU A 34 2.58 -7.55 15.32
CA LEU A 34 2.47 -8.46 16.47
C LEU A 34 3.86 -8.90 16.96
N ASP A 35 4.78 -9.13 16.02
CA ASP A 35 6.18 -9.49 16.30
C ASP A 35 7.05 -8.24 16.16
N SER A 36 7.80 -7.87 17.21
CA SER A 36 8.61 -6.63 17.24
C SER A 36 9.73 -6.58 16.20
N ASP A 37 10.12 -7.73 15.66
CA ASP A 37 11.20 -7.84 14.68
C ASP A 37 10.73 -7.59 13.25
N LYS A 38 9.41 -7.48 13.04
CA LYS A 38 8.82 -7.18 11.73
C LYS A 38 8.74 -5.69 11.49
N LEU A 39 8.73 -5.31 10.21
CA LEU A 39 8.43 -3.94 9.81
C LEU A 39 6.97 -3.60 10.19
N PRO A 40 6.68 -2.31 10.47
CA PRO A 40 5.31 -1.86 10.65
C PRO A 40 4.42 -2.23 9.46
N TYR A 41 3.20 -2.66 9.77
CA TYR A 41 2.17 -2.90 8.78
C TYR A 41 1.67 -1.57 8.22
N VAL A 42 1.28 -1.57 6.95
CA VAL A 42 0.72 -0.39 6.30
C VAL A 42 -0.76 -0.62 6.08
N ALA A 43 -1.60 0.34 6.46
CA ALA A 43 -3.05 0.21 6.30
C ALA A 43 -3.69 1.53 5.90
N LYS A 44 -4.76 1.45 5.11
CA LYS A 44 -5.67 2.57 4.86
C LYS A 44 -6.76 2.59 5.92
N VAL A 45 -6.98 3.74 6.55
CA VAL A 45 -8.07 3.93 7.51
C VAL A 45 -9.38 4.10 6.73
N GLU A 46 -10.30 3.17 6.89
CA GLU A 46 -11.63 3.25 6.26
C GLU A 46 -12.62 3.98 7.16
N LYS A 47 -12.53 3.76 8.48
CA LYS A 47 -13.45 4.34 9.46
C LYS A 47 -12.83 4.40 10.85
N ILE A 48 -13.21 5.39 11.64
CA ILE A 48 -12.86 5.49 13.06
C ILE A 48 -14.15 5.44 13.87
N GLU A 49 -14.22 4.56 14.87
CA GLU A 49 -15.42 4.36 15.70
C GLU A 49 -15.07 4.15 17.17
N LEU A 50 -16.01 4.47 18.06
CA LEU A 50 -15.96 4.08 19.47
C LEU A 50 -16.67 2.75 19.68
N ASP A 51 -16.03 1.86 20.43
CA ASP A 51 -16.69 0.68 20.97
C ASP A 51 -17.63 1.02 22.15
N LEU A 52 -18.36 0.03 22.66
CA LEU A 52 -19.29 0.18 23.78
C LEU A 52 -18.62 0.60 25.09
N ARG A 53 -17.29 0.50 25.18
CA ARG A 53 -16.47 0.88 26.34
C ARG A 53 -15.74 2.21 26.10
N ASN A 54 -16.11 2.95 25.06
CA ASN A 54 -15.47 4.19 24.62
C ASN A 54 -13.98 4.04 24.25
N HIS A 55 -13.55 2.85 23.82
CA HIS A 55 -12.24 2.70 23.19
C HIS A 55 -12.33 3.04 21.70
N VAL A 56 -11.34 3.80 21.22
CA VAL A 56 -11.22 4.13 19.80
C VAL A 56 -10.73 2.91 19.02
N LYS A 57 -11.54 2.47 18.07
CA LYS A 57 -11.25 1.44 17.08
C LYS A 57 -11.16 2.06 15.70
N VAL A 58 -10.34 1.45 14.85
CA VAL A 58 -10.18 1.84 13.44
C VAL A 58 -10.50 0.64 12.57
N ARG A 59 -11.44 0.80 11.64
CA ARG A 59 -11.62 -0.15 10.54
C ARG A 59 -10.58 0.19 9.50
N VAL A 60 -9.78 -0.79 9.12
CA VAL A 60 -8.67 -0.61 8.21
C VAL A 60 -8.78 -1.57 7.02
N ARG A 61 -8.16 -1.19 5.91
CA ARG A 61 -7.90 -2.03 4.74
C ARG A 61 -6.39 -2.19 4.61
N TRP A 62 -5.91 -3.44 4.62
CA TRP A 62 -4.48 -3.72 4.68
C TRP A 62 -3.78 -3.51 3.34
N TYR A 63 -2.59 -2.93 3.40
CA TYR A 63 -1.62 -3.02 2.32
C TYR A 63 -0.67 -4.18 2.61
N TYR A 64 -0.45 -5.03 1.61
CA TYR A 64 0.49 -6.14 1.68
C TYR A 64 1.80 -5.73 1.04
N ARG A 65 2.92 -6.13 1.65
CA ARG A 65 4.23 -6.05 1.02
C ARG A 65 4.40 -7.21 0.03
N PRO A 66 5.26 -7.07 -1.00
CA PRO A 66 5.54 -8.15 -1.94
C PRO A 66 5.90 -9.49 -1.28
N GLU A 67 6.66 -9.46 -0.19
CA GLU A 67 7.08 -10.63 0.58
C GLU A 67 5.93 -11.35 1.29
N GLU A 68 4.83 -10.65 1.54
CA GLU A 68 3.64 -11.17 2.24
C GLU A 68 2.61 -11.76 1.25
N SER A 69 2.83 -11.58 -0.05
CA SER A 69 1.97 -12.14 -1.09
C SER A 69 2.27 -13.62 -1.33
N ILE A 70 1.29 -14.39 -1.82
CA ILE A 70 1.44 -15.83 -2.11
C ILE A 70 2.56 -16.08 -3.12
N GLY A 71 2.73 -15.19 -4.11
CA GLY A 71 3.77 -15.28 -5.14
C GLY A 71 5.14 -14.76 -4.72
N GLY A 72 5.25 -14.13 -3.54
CA GLY A 72 6.47 -13.51 -3.04
C GLY A 72 6.94 -12.28 -3.84
N ARG A 73 8.09 -11.73 -3.43
CA ARG A 73 8.72 -10.60 -4.13
C ARG A 73 9.30 -11.06 -5.48
N ARG A 74 9.06 -10.26 -6.52
CA ARG A 74 9.62 -10.41 -7.88
C ARG A 74 10.57 -9.25 -8.18
N GLN A 75 11.39 -9.42 -9.21
CA GLN A 75 12.40 -8.43 -9.60
C GLN A 75 11.80 -7.07 -9.95
N PHE A 76 10.61 -7.03 -10.56
CA PHE A 76 9.96 -5.77 -10.91
C PHE A 76 9.27 -5.06 -9.74
N HIS A 77 9.23 -5.67 -8.55
CA HIS A 77 8.62 -5.07 -7.37
C HIS A 77 9.57 -4.08 -6.71
N GLY A 78 9.16 -2.81 -6.63
CA GLY A 78 9.95 -1.78 -5.97
C GLY A 78 10.07 -2.00 -4.46
N ALA A 79 11.11 -1.46 -3.84
CA ALA A 79 11.41 -1.54 -2.41
C ALA A 79 10.29 -0.91 -1.56
N LYS A 80 9.64 0.13 -2.07
CA LYS A 80 8.52 0.85 -1.44
C LYS A 80 7.15 0.44 -1.98
N GLU A 81 7.08 -0.65 -2.74
CA GLU A 81 5.83 -1.14 -3.33
C GLU A 81 4.93 -1.82 -2.29
N LEU A 82 3.64 -1.56 -2.40
CA LEU A 82 2.58 -2.15 -1.60
C LEU A 82 1.40 -2.55 -2.50
N PHE A 83 0.63 -3.54 -2.05
CA PHE A 83 -0.56 -4.02 -2.73
C PHE A 83 -1.81 -3.75 -1.88
N LEU A 84 -2.80 -3.07 -2.45
CA LEU A 84 -4.04 -2.78 -1.74
C LEU A 84 -4.91 -4.05 -1.68
N SER A 85 -5.01 -4.67 -0.50
CA SER A 85 -5.70 -5.96 -0.39
C SER A 85 -7.22 -5.85 -0.25
N ASP A 86 -7.96 -6.95 -0.41
CA ASP A 86 -9.37 -7.08 0.01
C ASP A 86 -9.54 -7.42 1.50
N HIS A 87 -8.45 -7.42 2.28
CA HIS A 87 -8.47 -7.76 3.69
C HIS A 87 -8.78 -6.53 4.55
N TYR A 88 -9.96 -6.55 5.18
CA TYR A 88 -10.38 -5.55 6.16
C TYR A 88 -10.33 -6.11 7.57
N ASP A 89 -9.99 -5.25 8.53
CA ASP A 89 -9.95 -5.62 9.94
C ASP A 89 -10.34 -4.46 10.85
N LEU A 90 -10.66 -4.75 12.10
CA LEU A 90 -10.99 -3.77 13.14
C LEU A 90 -9.91 -3.78 14.23
N GLN A 91 -9.09 -2.75 14.24
CA GLN A 91 -7.94 -2.63 15.13
C GLN A 91 -8.12 -1.55 16.20
N SER A 92 -7.32 -1.61 17.27
CA SER A 92 -7.27 -0.52 18.25
C SER A 92 -6.52 0.67 17.66
N ALA A 93 -7.02 1.90 17.81
CA ALA A 93 -6.29 3.08 17.34
C ALA A 93 -4.90 3.25 18.00
N HIS A 94 -4.68 2.59 19.14
CA HIS A 94 -3.41 2.60 19.87
C HIS A 94 -2.29 1.85 19.16
N THR A 95 -2.59 1.00 18.19
CA THR A 95 -1.56 0.31 17.39
C THR A 95 -1.01 1.19 16.29
N ILE A 96 -1.61 2.36 16.02
CA ILE A 96 -1.10 3.32 15.04
C ILE A 96 0.16 3.99 15.61
N GLU A 97 1.27 3.85 14.89
CA GLU A 97 2.57 4.43 15.27
C GLU A 97 2.87 5.72 14.49
N GLY A 98 2.31 5.85 13.29
CA GLY A 98 2.54 7.01 12.44
C GLY A 98 1.59 7.09 11.24
N LYS A 99 1.71 8.20 10.50
CA LYS A 99 1.10 8.38 9.19
C LYS A 99 2.15 8.17 8.11
N CYS A 100 1.74 7.55 7.02
CA CYS A 100 2.54 7.39 5.80
C CYS A 100 1.72 7.84 4.58
N THR A 101 2.37 7.91 3.42
CA THR A 101 1.71 8.24 2.16
C THR A 101 1.86 7.07 1.20
N VAL A 102 0.74 6.55 0.69
CA VAL A 102 0.75 5.56 -0.39
C VAL A 102 0.32 6.26 -1.67
N HIS A 103 1.29 6.55 -2.53
CA HIS A 103 1.11 7.25 -3.79
C HIS A 103 0.56 6.31 -4.87
N THR A 104 -0.07 6.89 -5.88
CA THR A 104 -0.21 6.18 -7.16
C THR A 104 1.16 6.04 -7.80
N PHE A 105 1.36 4.98 -8.60
CA PHE A 105 2.63 4.77 -9.31
C PHE A 105 3.11 6.01 -10.08
N LYS A 106 2.19 6.65 -10.80
CA LYS A 106 2.46 7.86 -11.59
C LYS A 106 2.91 9.05 -10.76
N ASN A 107 2.45 9.18 -9.52
CA ASN A 107 2.85 10.27 -8.64
C ASN A 107 4.16 9.94 -7.94
N TYR A 108 4.36 8.69 -7.56
CA TYR A 108 5.59 8.22 -6.93
C TYR A 108 6.81 8.40 -7.85
N THR A 109 6.70 8.06 -9.13
CA THR A 109 7.79 8.21 -10.11
C THR A 109 8.16 9.66 -10.43
N LYS A 110 7.40 10.64 -9.91
CA LYS A 110 7.66 12.08 -10.05
C LYS A 110 8.22 12.72 -8.79
N LEU A 111 8.40 11.96 -7.72
CA LEU A 111 8.99 12.49 -6.49
C LEU A 111 10.48 12.75 -6.72
N ASP A 112 10.93 13.96 -6.39
CA ASP A 112 12.37 14.30 -6.45
C ASP A 112 13.17 13.49 -5.43
N ASN A 113 12.59 13.22 -4.26
CA ASN A 113 13.18 12.43 -3.19
C ASN A 113 12.11 11.56 -2.54
N VAL A 114 12.40 10.27 -2.41
CA VAL A 114 11.52 9.30 -1.73
C VAL A 114 11.87 9.28 -0.24
N GLY A 115 10.92 9.67 0.61
CA GLY A 115 11.08 9.62 2.06
C GLY A 115 10.92 8.21 2.65
N PRO A 116 11.23 8.03 3.95
CA PRO A 116 11.03 6.75 4.63
C PRO A 116 9.55 6.33 4.68
N GLU A 117 8.64 7.31 4.72
CA GLU A 117 7.18 7.15 4.84
C GLU A 117 6.44 7.23 3.50
N ASP A 118 7.17 7.31 2.39
CA ASP A 118 6.60 7.29 1.04
C ASP A 118 6.60 5.87 0.48
N TYR A 119 5.42 5.43 0.08
CA TYR A 119 5.15 4.15 -0.56
C TYR A 119 4.39 4.36 -1.85
N PHE A 120 4.27 3.33 -2.67
CA PHE A 120 3.39 3.37 -3.83
C PHE A 120 2.60 2.09 -3.99
N CYS A 121 1.45 2.23 -4.63
CA CYS A 121 0.57 1.12 -4.97
C CYS A 121 0.13 1.24 -6.43
N ARG A 122 0.23 0.14 -7.15
CA ARG A 122 -0.27 0.00 -8.54
C ARG A 122 -1.16 -1.22 -8.76
N PHE A 123 -1.25 -2.09 -7.75
CA PHE A 123 -2.07 -3.29 -7.79
C PHE A 123 -3.03 -3.37 -6.61
N GLU A 124 -4.24 -3.83 -6.89
CA GLU A 124 -5.08 -4.48 -5.88
C GLU A 124 -4.72 -5.96 -5.78
N TYR A 125 -4.83 -6.53 -4.58
CA TYR A 125 -4.45 -7.91 -4.29
C TYR A 125 -5.58 -8.64 -3.57
N LYS A 126 -5.93 -9.83 -4.05
CA LYS A 126 -6.94 -10.67 -3.41
C LYS A 126 -6.25 -11.65 -2.45
N ALA A 127 -6.30 -11.38 -1.15
CA ALA A 127 -5.54 -12.10 -0.14
C ALA A 127 -5.88 -13.60 -0.08
N SER A 128 -7.11 -13.97 -0.45
CA SER A 128 -7.58 -15.36 -0.46
C SER A 128 -7.08 -16.18 -1.65
N THR A 129 -6.85 -15.56 -2.82
CA THR A 129 -6.51 -16.28 -4.06
C THR A 129 -5.15 -15.93 -4.62
N GLY A 130 -4.51 -14.87 -4.13
CA GLY A 130 -3.24 -14.37 -4.66
C GLY A 130 -3.39 -13.54 -5.94
N ALA A 131 -4.61 -13.27 -6.39
CA ALA A 131 -4.85 -12.62 -7.68
C ALA A 131 -4.57 -11.11 -7.61
N PHE A 132 -4.01 -10.56 -8.69
CA PHE A 132 -3.72 -9.14 -8.84
C PHE A 132 -4.70 -8.45 -9.79
N THR A 133 -5.00 -7.18 -9.52
CA THR A 133 -5.75 -6.30 -10.42
C THR A 133 -5.00 -4.97 -10.62
N PRO A 134 -4.75 -4.52 -11.87
CA PRO A 134 -5.04 -5.24 -13.11
C PRO A 134 -4.20 -6.52 -13.21
N ASP A 135 -4.75 -7.54 -13.86
CA ASP A 135 -4.03 -8.77 -14.17
C ASP A 135 -3.02 -8.56 -15.29
N ARG A 136 -3.17 -7.50 -16.09
CA ARG A 136 -2.24 -7.14 -17.18
C ARG A 136 -1.52 -5.83 -16.92
N VAL A 137 -0.23 -5.81 -17.21
CA VAL A 137 0.59 -4.61 -17.14
C VAL A 137 1.47 -4.44 -18.36
N ALA A 138 1.79 -3.18 -18.67
CA ALA A 138 2.78 -2.86 -19.67
C ALA A 138 4.15 -3.39 -19.23
N VAL A 139 4.77 -4.14 -20.11
CA VAL A 139 6.13 -4.62 -19.95
C VAL A 139 7.07 -3.88 -20.89
N TYR A 140 8.32 -3.79 -20.47
CA TYR A 140 9.36 -3.03 -21.14
C TYR A 140 10.61 -3.90 -21.30
N CYS A 141 11.55 -3.44 -22.14
CA CYS A 141 12.81 -4.14 -22.41
C CYS A 141 12.60 -5.54 -23.04
N LYS A 142 13.70 -6.23 -23.38
CA LYS A 142 13.66 -7.62 -23.86
C LYS A 142 13.34 -8.64 -22.76
N CYS A 143 13.48 -8.23 -21.50
CA CYS A 143 13.12 -9.09 -20.37
C CYS A 143 11.60 -9.21 -20.19
N GLU A 144 10.81 -8.42 -20.91
CA GLU A 144 9.35 -8.42 -20.84
C GLU A 144 8.87 -8.26 -19.39
N MET A 145 9.55 -7.40 -18.61
CA MET A 145 9.21 -7.14 -17.21
C MET A 145 8.49 -5.79 -17.03
N PRO A 146 7.57 -5.68 -16.06
CA PRO A 146 7.00 -4.40 -15.66
C PRO A 146 8.09 -3.46 -15.14
N TYR A 147 7.91 -2.14 -15.32
CA TYR A 147 8.90 -1.16 -14.87
C TYR A 147 9.06 -1.14 -13.34
N ASN A 148 10.27 -1.36 -12.84
CA ASN A 148 10.63 -1.14 -11.44
C ASN A 148 11.10 0.31 -11.25
N PRO A 149 10.46 1.14 -10.41
CA PRO A 149 10.85 2.55 -10.24
C PRO A 149 12.19 2.75 -9.54
N ASP A 150 12.76 1.70 -8.94
CA ASP A 150 14.09 1.77 -8.31
C ASP A 150 15.22 1.53 -9.33
N ASP A 151 14.91 0.96 -10.50
CA ASP A 151 15.88 0.65 -11.55
C ASP A 151 15.95 1.78 -12.59
N LEU A 152 17.17 2.13 -13.02
CA LEU A 152 17.37 3.19 -14.00
C LEU A 152 16.97 2.70 -15.40
N MET A 153 15.95 3.33 -15.97
CA MET A 153 15.56 3.14 -17.37
C MET A 153 16.03 4.33 -18.22
N ILE A 154 16.69 4.04 -19.34
CA ILE A 154 17.03 4.99 -20.38
C ILE A 154 15.96 4.90 -21.47
N GLN A 155 15.38 6.03 -21.87
CA GLN A 155 14.43 6.04 -22.98
C GLN A 155 15.20 6.17 -24.30
N CYS A 156 14.97 5.25 -25.23
CA CYS A 156 15.55 5.36 -26.57
C CYS A 156 14.81 6.45 -27.35
N GLU A 157 15.55 7.45 -27.84
CA GLU A 157 14.99 8.61 -28.57
C GLU A 157 14.33 8.22 -29.91
N ALA A 158 14.70 7.07 -30.49
CA ALA A 158 14.18 6.60 -31.77
C ALA A 158 12.82 5.88 -31.67
N CYS A 159 12.63 5.02 -30.66
CA CYS A 159 11.38 4.27 -30.47
C CYS A 159 10.48 4.83 -29.35
N LYS A 160 10.95 5.79 -28.55
CA LYS A 160 10.30 6.33 -27.34
C LYS A 160 10.04 5.28 -26.25
N ASP A 161 10.69 4.12 -26.32
CA ASP A 161 10.54 3.06 -25.32
C ASP A 161 11.60 3.19 -24.22
N CYS A 162 11.20 2.88 -22.99
CA CYS A 162 12.10 2.81 -21.84
C CYS A 162 12.84 1.46 -21.85
N VAL A 163 14.16 1.49 -21.73
CA VAL A 163 15.03 0.31 -21.71
C VAL A 163 15.96 0.36 -20.50
N GLU A 164 16.22 -0.76 -19.83
CA GLU A 164 17.42 -0.85 -19.01
C GLU A 164 18.63 -0.70 -19.95
N SER A 165 19.72 -0.08 -19.49
CA SER A 165 20.86 0.45 -20.28
C SER A 165 21.50 -0.46 -21.36
N PHE A 166 21.05 -1.70 -21.56
CA PHE A 166 21.65 -2.69 -22.46
C PHE A 166 20.74 -3.30 -23.54
N PHE A 167 19.46 -2.92 -23.70
CA PHE A 167 18.57 -3.64 -24.64
C PHE A 167 17.63 -2.77 -25.49
N ILE A 168 17.26 -3.27 -26.69
CA ILE A 168 16.31 -2.66 -27.66
C ILE A 168 14.90 -3.24 -27.45
N SER A 169 13.85 -2.43 -27.63
CA SER A 169 12.50 -2.56 -27.07
C SER A 169 11.43 -3.28 -27.93
N TYR A 170 10.42 -3.80 -27.22
CA TYR A 170 9.02 -3.98 -27.63
C TYR A 170 8.11 -3.68 -26.41
N ILE A 171 6.91 -3.14 -26.60
CA ILE A 171 5.88 -2.99 -25.54
C ILE A 171 4.85 -4.09 -25.72
N PHE A 172 4.69 -4.94 -24.71
CA PHE A 172 3.63 -5.95 -24.63
C PHE A 172 2.79 -5.78 -23.34
N LEU A 173 1.67 -6.48 -23.27
CA LEU A 173 0.88 -6.64 -22.04
C LEU A 173 1.06 -8.08 -21.55
N GLU A 174 1.60 -8.25 -20.35
CA GLU A 174 1.74 -9.58 -19.72
C GLU A 174 0.81 -9.76 -18.53
N VAL A 175 0.42 -11.02 -18.29
CA VAL A 175 -0.42 -11.40 -17.15
C VAL A 175 0.45 -11.61 -15.91
N ILE A 176 0.19 -10.86 -14.84
CA ILE A 176 0.79 -11.07 -13.53
C ILE A 176 0.03 -12.21 -12.83
N THR A 177 0.43 -13.45 -13.12
CA THR A 177 0.02 -14.64 -12.35
C THR A 177 0.86 -14.80 -11.10
#